data_AF-A0A9N9KCW1-F1
#
_entry.id   AF-A0A9N9KCW1-F1
#
_cell.length_a   1.000
_cell.length_b   1.000
_cell.length_c   1.000
_cell.angle_alpha   90.00
_cell.angle_beta   90.00
_cell.angle_gamma   90.00
#
_symmetry.space_group_name_H-M   'P 1'
#
loop_
_entity.id
_entity.type
_entity.pdbx_description
1 polymer ?
#
loop_
_entity_poly.entity_id
_entity_poly.type
_entity_poly.pdbx_seq_one_letter_code
_entity_poly.pdbx_strand_id
1 'polypeptide(L)'
;NAIIADVAPYRISSEALFAINTFLDEFLYCLIDSARSLDLVRIKLAIGQVLPTSLGKNAVQEAELELKTYWESGNSDHTQERTIEINPFPLQKVFEQFRIKCQYFSTLGERASDDRGRNLVPDLYGAEGIHIAPSLAIYLTAVLEYVGEYTLILVAKISERQGSEVAKDREVYIALIEDAQIYPLF
;
A
#
# COMPACT_ATOMS: atom_id res chain seq x y z
N ASN A 1 10.29 6.26 6.80
CA ASN A 1 8.95 5.68 7.02
C ASN A 1 8.68 4.65 5.94
N ALA A 2 8.09 3.52 6.32
CA ALA A 2 7.85 2.34 5.49
C ALA A 2 6.37 1.95 5.64
N ILE A 3 5.81 1.21 4.67
CA ILE A 3 4.43 0.70 4.78
C ILE A 3 4.38 -0.41 5.83
N ILE A 4 5.40 -1.26 5.89
CA ILE A 4 5.53 -2.30 6.92
C ILE A 4 6.76 -2.00 7.77
N ALA A 5 6.59 -1.90 9.09
CA ALA A 5 7.69 -1.62 10.02
C ALA A 5 7.79 -2.59 11.21
N ASP A 6 6.67 -3.11 11.74
CA ASP A 6 6.65 -4.18 12.75
C ASP A 6 5.85 -5.37 12.20
N VAL A 7 6.39 -6.56 12.40
CA VAL A 7 5.92 -7.79 11.77
C VAL A 7 5.72 -8.93 12.75
N ALA A 8 5.63 -8.63 14.05
CA ALA A 8 5.30 -9.64 15.07
C ALA A 8 4.04 -10.43 14.67
N PRO A 9 4.06 -11.78 14.68
CA PRO A 9 5.07 -12.67 15.28
C PRO A 9 6.21 -13.12 14.36
N TYR A 10 6.29 -12.64 13.11
CA TYR A 10 7.30 -13.07 12.13
C TYR A 10 8.69 -12.50 12.42
N ARG A 11 9.69 -13.37 12.53
CA ARG A 11 11.10 -12.97 12.59
C ARG A 11 11.61 -12.73 11.18
N ILE A 12 11.73 -11.47 10.79
CA ILE A 12 12.12 -11.04 9.44
C ILE A 12 13.38 -10.18 9.55
N SER A 13 14.36 -10.40 8.66
CA SER A 13 15.58 -9.59 8.62
C SER A 13 15.31 -8.19 8.06
N SER A 14 16.18 -7.23 8.34
CA SER A 14 16.05 -5.88 7.80
C SER A 14 16.09 -5.84 6.27
N GLU A 15 16.89 -6.71 5.66
CA GLU A 15 16.99 -6.85 4.20
C GLU A 15 15.70 -7.42 3.59
N ALA A 16 15.09 -8.41 4.24
CA ALA A 16 13.80 -8.96 3.82
C ALA A 16 12.69 -7.91 3.93
N LEU A 17 12.66 -7.15 5.03
CA LEU A 17 11.69 -6.07 5.22
C LEU A 17 11.87 -4.95 4.18
N PHE A 18 13.12 -4.62 3.85
CA PHE A 18 13.44 -3.68 2.77
C PHE A 18 12.96 -4.19 1.41
N ALA A 19 13.18 -5.47 1.10
CA ALA A 19 12.73 -6.09 -0.14
C ALA A 19 11.20 -6.05 -0.28
N ILE A 20 10.46 -6.35 0.81
CA ILE A 20 8.99 -6.30 0.81
C ILE A 20 8.49 -4.87 0.60
N ASN A 21 9.05 -3.88 1.30
CA ASN A 21 8.64 -2.48 1.10
C ASN A 21 8.98 -1.97 -0.30
N THR A 22 10.12 -2.40 -0.87
CA THR A 22 10.48 -2.07 -2.27
C THR A 22 9.46 -2.66 -3.23
N PHE A 23 9.06 -3.92 -3.02
CA PHE A 23 8.01 -4.56 -3.81
C PHE A 23 6.67 -3.81 -3.72
N LEU A 24 6.27 -3.35 -2.54
CA LEU A 24 5.04 -2.56 -2.37
C LEU A 24 5.12 -1.17 -3.03
N ASP A 25 6.29 -0.53 -2.98
CA ASP A 25 6.54 0.73 -3.69
C ASP A 25 6.41 0.54 -5.22
N GLU A 26 7.00 -0.52 -5.78
CA GLU A 26 6.86 -0.84 -7.22
C GLU A 26 5.42 -1.18 -7.58
N PHE A 27 4.71 -1.94 -6.75
CA PHE A 27 3.29 -2.24 -6.97
C PHE A 27 2.45 -0.95 -6.97
N LEU A 28 2.66 -0.04 -6.01
CA LEU A 28 1.99 1.25 -5.98
C LEU A 28 2.29 2.08 -7.24
N TYR A 29 3.54 2.11 -7.69
CA TYR A 29 3.92 2.80 -8.92
C TYR A 29 3.16 2.25 -10.13
N CYS A 30 3.12 0.92 -10.29
CA CYS A 30 2.39 0.24 -11.36
C CYS A 30 0.89 0.56 -11.35
N LEU A 31 0.25 0.63 -10.17
CA LEU A 31 -1.16 1.01 -10.06
C LEU A 31 -1.41 2.44 -10.58
N ILE A 32 -0.55 3.38 -10.19
CA ILE A 32 -0.68 4.78 -10.57
C ILE A 32 -0.37 4.98 -12.05
N ASP A 33 0.67 4.31 -12.57
CA ASP A 33 1.02 4.35 -13.98
C ASP A 33 -0.07 3.72 -14.86
N SER A 34 -0.70 2.64 -14.40
CA SER A 34 -1.83 2.01 -15.09
C SER A 34 -3.09 2.89 -15.07
N ALA A 35 -3.40 3.52 -13.94
CA ALA A 35 -4.59 4.36 -13.81
C ALA A 35 -4.48 5.70 -14.56
N ARG A 36 -3.29 6.34 -14.56
CA ARG A 36 -3.05 7.72 -15.03
C ARG A 36 -4.16 8.70 -14.61
N SER A 37 -4.67 8.55 -13.40
CA SER A 37 -5.86 9.25 -12.94
C SER A 37 -5.99 9.13 -11.43
N LEU A 38 -6.56 10.17 -10.79
CA LEU A 38 -6.92 10.13 -9.36
C LEU A 38 -8.41 9.80 -9.13
N ASP A 39 -9.14 9.45 -10.18
CA ASP A 39 -10.48 8.87 -10.09
C ASP A 39 -10.47 7.45 -9.49
N LEU A 40 -11.29 7.22 -8.46
CA LEU A 40 -11.36 5.94 -7.75
C LEU A 40 -11.79 4.77 -8.65
N VAL A 41 -12.69 5.01 -9.62
CA VAL A 41 -13.12 3.93 -10.55
C VAL A 41 -11.95 3.50 -11.42
N ARG A 42 -11.14 4.44 -11.93
CA ARG A 42 -9.91 4.11 -12.69
C ARG A 42 -8.87 3.42 -11.83
N ILE A 43 -8.68 3.80 -10.57
CA ILE A 43 -7.80 3.09 -9.64
C ILE A 43 -8.26 1.64 -9.43
N LYS A 44 -9.56 1.42 -9.20
CA LYS A 44 -10.13 0.06 -9.08
C LYS A 44 -9.89 -0.79 -10.33
N LEU A 45 -10.05 -0.19 -11.52
CA LEU A 45 -9.76 -0.87 -12.78
C LEU A 45 -8.26 -1.20 -12.91
N ALA A 46 -7.38 -0.27 -12.53
CA ALA A 46 -5.94 -0.48 -12.55
C ALA A 46 -5.51 -1.63 -11.62
N ILE A 47 -6.12 -1.77 -10.44
CA ILE A 47 -5.86 -2.93 -9.56
C ILE A 47 -6.21 -4.25 -10.26
N GLY A 48 -7.36 -4.32 -10.93
CA GLY A 48 -7.75 -5.52 -11.67
C GLY A 48 -6.87 -5.83 -12.89
N GLN A 49 -6.19 -4.83 -13.45
CA GLN A 49 -5.26 -4.99 -14.57
C GLN A 49 -3.86 -5.41 -14.09
N VAL A 50 -3.35 -4.77 -13.04
CA VAL A 50 -2.01 -4.99 -12.49
C VAL A 50 -1.97 -6.27 -11.66
N LEU A 51 -3.04 -6.59 -10.92
CA LEU A 51 -3.16 -7.80 -10.10
C LEU A 51 -4.42 -8.61 -10.50
N PRO A 52 -4.41 -9.27 -11.67
CA PRO A 52 -5.57 -9.97 -12.24
C PRO A 52 -5.85 -11.33 -11.59
N THR A 53 -5.67 -11.45 -10.27
CA THR A 53 -5.80 -12.69 -9.50
C THR A 53 -6.90 -12.57 -8.44
N SER A 54 -7.22 -13.66 -7.74
CA SER A 54 -8.14 -13.57 -6.58
C SER A 54 -7.61 -12.64 -5.48
N LEU A 55 -6.29 -12.54 -5.33
CA LEU A 55 -5.65 -11.62 -4.40
C LEU A 55 -6.06 -10.16 -4.69
N GLY A 56 -6.00 -9.72 -5.94
CA GLY A 56 -6.40 -8.37 -6.32
C GLY A 56 -7.89 -8.10 -6.11
N LYS A 57 -8.75 -9.09 -6.39
CA LYS A 57 -10.19 -8.99 -6.11
C LYS A 57 -10.48 -8.85 -4.62
N ASN A 58 -9.79 -9.62 -3.79
CA ASN A 58 -9.96 -9.56 -2.35
C ASN A 58 -9.38 -8.26 -1.77
N ALA A 59 -8.25 -7.77 -2.30
CA ALA A 59 -7.68 -6.48 -1.91
C ALA A 59 -8.66 -5.32 -2.18
N VAL A 60 -9.36 -5.37 -3.32
CA VAL A 60 -10.43 -4.40 -3.63
C VAL A 60 -11.58 -4.50 -2.62
N GLN A 61 -11.99 -5.71 -2.23
CA GLN A 61 -13.05 -5.90 -1.23
C GLN A 61 -12.65 -5.35 0.14
N GLU A 62 -11.43 -5.65 0.59
CA GLU A 62 -10.90 -5.13 1.85
C GLU A 62 -10.86 -3.60 1.85
N ALA A 63 -10.36 -3.01 0.76
CA ALA A 63 -10.31 -1.56 0.62
C ALA A 63 -11.69 -0.89 0.58
N GLU A 64 -12.72 -1.55 0.05
CA GLU A 64 -14.11 -1.05 0.10
C GLU A 64 -14.66 -1.07 1.53
N LEU A 65 -14.32 -2.10 2.32
CA LEU A 65 -14.69 -2.19 3.73
C LEU A 65 -14.01 -1.09 4.55
N GLU A 66 -12.71 -0.89 4.34
CA GLU A 66 -11.96 0.16 5.04
C GLU A 66 -12.46 1.56 4.68
N LEU A 67 -12.71 1.81 3.39
CA LEU A 67 -13.29 3.08 2.94
C LEU A 67 -14.67 3.33 3.56
N LYS A 68 -15.52 2.30 3.65
CA LYS A 68 -16.82 2.39 4.31
C LYS A 68 -16.66 2.72 5.79
N THR A 69 -15.78 2.02 6.50
CA THR A 69 -15.47 2.26 7.92
C THR A 69 -14.99 3.71 8.14
N TYR A 70 -14.13 4.22 7.26
CA TYR A 70 -13.66 5.61 7.32
C TYR A 70 -14.82 6.61 7.26
N TRP A 71 -15.76 6.44 6.31
CA TRP A 71 -16.94 7.31 6.22
C TRP A 71 -17.86 7.18 7.43
N GLU A 72 -18.09 5.96 7.92
CA GLU A 72 -18.95 5.69 9.08
C GLU A 72 -18.36 6.17 10.40
N SER A 73 -17.04 6.31 10.50
CA SER A 73 -16.36 6.79 11.71
C SER A 73 -16.71 8.23 12.10
N GLY A 74 -17.27 9.03 11.19
CA GLY A 74 -17.55 10.44 11.40
C GLY A 74 -16.30 11.34 11.49
N ASN A 75 -15.10 10.77 11.33
CA ASN A 75 -13.83 11.50 11.31
C ASN A 75 -13.49 12.08 9.92
N SER A 76 -14.35 11.89 8.92
CA SER A 76 -14.12 12.39 7.57
C SER A 76 -14.43 13.90 7.50
N ASP A 77 -13.41 14.69 7.17
CA ASP A 77 -13.59 16.10 6.83
C ASP A 77 -13.91 16.22 5.34
N HIS A 78 -15.20 16.33 5.01
CA HIS A 78 -15.67 16.47 3.63
C HIS A 78 -15.02 17.64 2.86
N THR A 79 -14.44 18.64 3.53
CA THR A 79 -13.74 19.74 2.86
C THR A 79 -12.38 19.32 2.29
N GLN A 80 -11.78 18.26 2.84
CA GLN A 80 -10.49 17.69 2.43
C GLN A 80 -10.63 16.56 1.40
N GLU A 81 -11.86 16.14 1.11
CA GLU A 81 -12.16 15.02 0.20
C GLU A 81 -12.11 15.42 -1.29
N ARG A 82 -11.41 16.51 -1.59
CA ARG A 82 -11.20 16.98 -2.96
C ARG A 82 -9.88 16.47 -3.49
N THR A 83 -9.98 15.80 -4.62
CA THR A 83 -8.83 15.42 -5.43
C THR A 83 -8.67 16.43 -6.56
N ILE A 84 -7.44 16.95 -6.73
CA ILE A 84 -7.10 17.86 -7.83
C ILE A 84 -6.02 17.19 -8.66
N GLU A 85 -6.39 16.86 -9.89
CA GLU A 85 -5.51 16.27 -10.89
C GLU A 85 -4.96 17.35 -11.82
N ILE A 86 -3.67 17.27 -12.12
CA ILE A 86 -2.97 18.18 -13.04
C ILE A 86 -2.77 17.47 -14.38
N ASN A 87 -2.92 18.21 -15.49
CA ASN A 87 -2.68 17.71 -16.84
C ASN A 87 -1.49 18.47 -17.46
N PRO A 88 -0.43 17.79 -17.96
CA PRO A 88 -0.22 16.33 -18.03
C PRO A 88 -0.11 15.66 -16.67
N PHE A 89 -0.60 14.41 -16.56
CA PHE A 89 -0.63 13.64 -15.31
C PHE A 89 0.79 13.48 -14.74
N PRO A 90 1.10 14.09 -13.58
CA PRO A 90 2.47 14.12 -13.05
C PRO A 90 2.78 12.84 -12.27
N LEU A 91 2.97 11.72 -12.99
CA LEU A 91 3.11 10.37 -12.45
C LEU A 91 4.05 10.28 -11.24
N GLN A 92 5.29 10.75 -11.37
CA GLN A 92 6.29 10.65 -10.30
C GLN A 92 5.85 11.37 -9.02
N LYS A 93 5.28 12.57 -9.14
CA LYS A 93 4.83 13.37 -7.99
C LYS A 93 3.61 12.77 -7.32
N VAL A 94 2.67 12.25 -8.12
CA VAL A 94 1.50 11.53 -7.61
C VAL A 94 1.93 10.27 -6.86
N PHE A 95 2.88 9.51 -7.41
CA PHE A 95 3.46 8.33 -6.75
C PHE A 95 4.07 8.69 -5.40
N GLU A 96 4.97 9.68 -5.36
CA GLU A 96 5.63 10.10 -4.12
C GLU A 96 4.62 10.62 -3.08
N GLN A 97 3.58 11.35 -3.51
CA GLN A 97 2.53 11.81 -2.61
C GLN A 97 1.65 10.68 -2.08
N PHE A 98 1.28 9.70 -2.91
CA PHE A 98 0.59 8.50 -2.43
C PHE A 98 1.48 7.73 -1.46
N ARG A 99 2.75 7.54 -1.78
CA ARG A 99 3.70 6.78 -0.95
C ARG A 99 3.75 7.32 0.48
N ILE A 100 3.92 8.63 0.67
CA ILE A 100 3.95 9.22 2.02
C ILE A 100 2.59 9.17 2.73
N LYS A 101 1.48 9.29 2.00
CA LYS A 101 0.14 9.20 2.57
C LYS A 101 -0.20 7.77 2.98
N CYS A 102 0.15 6.78 2.17
CA CYS A 102 -0.03 5.36 2.49
C CYS A 102 0.80 4.97 3.72
N GLN A 103 2.05 5.45 3.82
CA GLN A 103 2.85 5.27 5.03
C GLN A 103 2.21 5.92 6.27
N TYR A 104 1.56 7.07 6.10
CA TYR A 104 0.87 7.77 7.20
C TYR A 104 -0.39 7.03 7.67
N PHE A 105 -1.19 6.51 6.73
CA PHE A 105 -2.43 5.80 7.03
C PHE A 105 -2.23 4.33 7.40
N SER A 106 -1.08 3.73 7.07
CA SER A 106 -0.82 2.33 7.32
C SER A 106 -0.84 1.99 8.83
N THR A 107 -1.51 0.89 9.13
CA THR A 107 -1.58 0.20 10.41
C THR A 107 -0.44 -0.80 10.61
N LEU A 108 0.19 -1.29 9.53
CA LEU A 108 1.38 -2.16 9.52
C LEU A 108 2.71 -1.39 9.67
N GLY A 109 2.66 -0.06 9.49
CA GLY A 109 3.79 0.82 9.69
C GLY A 109 4.20 0.94 11.16
N GLU A 110 5.23 1.74 11.42
CA GLU A 110 5.69 1.98 12.78
C GLU A 110 4.51 2.61 13.52
N ARG A 111 3.97 1.93 14.54
CA ARG A 111 3.01 2.51 15.47
C ARG A 111 3.75 3.65 16.17
N ALA A 112 3.79 4.81 15.53
CA ALA A 112 4.28 6.04 16.12
C ALA A 112 3.47 6.21 17.40
N SER A 113 4.13 5.87 18.51
CA SER A 113 3.68 5.94 19.88
C SER A 113 2.75 7.12 20.06
N ASP A 114 1.43 6.91 20.17
CA ASP A 114 0.29 7.73 20.64
C ASP A 114 0.36 9.29 20.62
N ASP A 115 1.35 9.83 19.94
CA ASP A 115 1.78 11.22 19.83
C ASP A 115 1.85 11.55 18.33
N ARG A 116 0.87 11.02 17.58
CA ARG A 116 0.38 11.68 16.36
C ARG A 116 -0.34 12.96 16.78
N GLY A 117 0.35 13.82 17.53
CA GLY A 117 -0.16 15.08 18.04
C GLY A 117 -0.50 15.95 16.84
N ARG A 118 -1.76 15.95 16.40
CA ARG A 118 -2.29 16.89 15.40
C ARG A 118 -1.37 17.09 14.18
N ASN A 119 -0.65 16.05 13.76
CA ASN A 119 0.25 16.15 12.62
C ASN A 119 -0.65 16.12 11.37
N LEU A 120 -0.65 17.22 10.63
CA LEU A 120 -1.37 17.35 9.36
C LEU A 120 -1.03 16.16 8.47
N VAL A 121 -2.04 15.61 7.78
CA VAL A 121 -1.82 14.60 6.74
C VAL A 121 -0.76 15.14 5.77
N PRO A 122 0.32 14.37 5.47
CA PRO A 122 1.38 14.84 4.60
C PRO A 122 0.84 15.28 3.23
N ASP A 123 1.34 16.41 2.72
CA ASP A 123 0.95 17.00 1.44
C ASP A 123 2.16 17.60 0.72
N LEU A 124 3.02 16.72 0.19
CA LEU A 124 4.33 17.08 -0.38
C LEU A 124 4.21 18.05 -1.57
N TYR A 125 3.19 17.88 -2.41
CA TYR A 125 2.97 18.64 -3.64
C TYR A 125 1.68 19.46 -3.60
N GLY A 126 1.12 19.72 -2.41
CA GLY A 126 -0.07 20.57 -2.26
C GLY A 126 0.12 21.98 -2.80
N ALA A 127 1.30 22.57 -2.62
CA ALA A 127 1.64 23.89 -3.19
C ALA A 127 1.70 23.89 -4.73
N GLU A 128 1.87 22.71 -5.34
CA GLU A 128 1.83 22.53 -6.79
C GLU A 128 0.44 22.21 -7.31
N GLY A 129 -0.57 22.12 -6.43
CA GLY A 129 -1.95 21.81 -6.78
C GLY A 129 -2.26 20.32 -6.91
N ILE A 130 -1.34 19.43 -6.54
CA ILE A 130 -1.60 17.99 -6.47
C ILE A 130 -2.23 17.71 -5.11
N HIS A 131 -3.53 17.44 -5.11
CA HIS A 131 -4.26 17.10 -3.90
C HIS A 131 -4.88 15.72 -4.04
N ILE A 132 -4.57 14.84 -3.09
CA ILE A 132 -5.09 13.48 -3.01
C ILE A 132 -5.97 13.41 -1.77
N ALA A 133 -7.26 13.17 -2.00
CA ALA A 133 -8.24 13.01 -0.94
C ALA A 133 -7.83 11.91 0.06
N PRO A 134 -8.05 12.11 1.38
CA PRO A 134 -7.78 11.09 2.39
C PRO A 134 -8.47 9.76 2.07
N SER A 135 -9.73 9.77 1.65
CA SER A 135 -10.46 8.55 1.26
C SER A 135 -9.75 7.71 0.20
N LEU A 136 -9.17 8.36 -0.82
CA LEU A 136 -8.45 7.68 -1.90
C LEU A 136 -7.10 7.12 -1.41
N ALA A 137 -6.40 7.86 -0.55
CA ALA A 137 -5.17 7.39 0.06
C ALA A 137 -5.42 6.21 1.00
N ILE A 138 -6.47 6.24 1.82
CA ILE A 138 -6.90 5.14 2.68
C ILE A 138 -7.24 3.90 1.84
N TYR A 139 -7.98 4.09 0.74
CA TYR A 139 -8.32 3.00 -0.17
C TYR A 139 -7.06 2.28 -0.70
N LEU A 140 -6.09 3.03 -1.24
CA LEU A 140 -4.83 2.43 -1.70
C LEU A 140 -3.99 1.88 -0.56
N THR A 141 -4.05 2.47 0.63
CA THR A 141 -3.37 1.93 1.83
C THR A 141 -3.88 0.53 2.13
N ALA A 142 -5.20 0.34 2.21
CA ALA A 142 -5.79 -0.97 2.47
C ALA A 142 -5.43 -2.01 1.39
N VAL A 143 -5.36 -1.61 0.11
CA VAL A 143 -4.87 -2.50 -0.96
C VAL A 143 -3.42 -2.92 -0.74
N LEU A 144 -2.54 -1.98 -0.40
CA LEU A 144 -1.12 -2.26 -0.14
C LEU A 144 -0.93 -3.11 1.11
N GLU A 145 -1.70 -2.88 2.16
CA GLU A 145 -1.67 -3.68 3.39
C GLU A 145 -2.12 -5.10 3.14
N TYR A 146 -3.23 -5.30 2.42
CA TYR A 146 -3.71 -6.64 2.09
C TYR A 146 -2.67 -7.45 1.28
N VAL A 147 -2.04 -6.83 0.28
CA VAL A 147 -0.96 -7.46 -0.50
C VAL A 147 0.30 -7.67 0.35
N GLY A 148 0.63 -6.71 1.21
CA GLY A 148 1.75 -6.79 2.14
C GLY A 148 1.62 -7.94 3.13
N GLU A 149 0.48 -8.07 3.80
CA GLU A 149 0.16 -9.18 4.70
C GLU A 149 0.21 -10.53 3.99
N TYR A 150 -0.36 -10.61 2.79
CA TYR A 150 -0.29 -11.83 1.99
C TYR A 150 1.17 -12.22 1.69
N THR A 151 1.99 -11.23 1.29
CA THR A 151 3.43 -11.43 1.04
C THR A 151 4.13 -11.93 2.30
N LEU A 152 3.85 -11.34 3.47
CA LEU A 152 4.41 -11.76 4.75
C LEU A 152 4.06 -13.21 5.11
N ILE A 153 2.80 -13.61 4.87
CA ILE A 153 2.34 -14.98 5.07
C ILE A 153 3.11 -15.95 4.16
N LEU A 154 3.33 -15.60 2.90
CA LEU A 154 4.12 -16.42 1.98
C LEU A 154 5.56 -16.57 2.47
N VAL A 155 6.20 -15.45 2.82
CA VAL A 155 7.59 -15.43 3.33
C VAL A 155 7.74 -16.29 4.59
N ALA A 156 6.76 -16.23 5.50
CA ALA A 156 6.74 -17.06 6.69
C ALA A 156 6.65 -18.56 6.36
N LYS A 157 5.77 -18.95 5.42
CA LYS A 157 5.65 -20.34 4.95
C LYS A 157 6.94 -20.84 4.30
N ILE A 158 7.59 -20.01 3.49
CA ILE A 158 8.87 -20.36 2.87
C ILE A 158 9.97 -20.53 3.94
N SER A 159 9.99 -19.65 4.94
CA SER A 159 10.96 -19.73 6.05
C SER A 159 10.78 -21.00 6.87
N GLU A 160 9.54 -21.36 7.21
CA GLU A 160 9.20 -22.59 7.92
C GLU A 160 9.60 -23.83 7.11
N ARG A 161 9.27 -23.85 5.80
CA ARG A 161 9.66 -24.94 4.88
C ARG A 161 11.17 -25.16 4.83
N GLN A 162 11.95 -24.08 4.98
CA GLN A 162 13.41 -24.13 4.95
C GLN A 162 14.06 -24.33 6.34
N GLY A 163 13.26 -24.35 7.41
CA GLY A 163 13.77 -24.41 8.78
C GLY A 163 14.56 -23.17 9.20
N SER A 164 14.30 -22.01 8.59
CA SER A 164 14.93 -20.75 8.97
C SER A 164 14.17 -20.08 10.10
N GLU A 165 14.85 -19.75 11.19
CA GLU A 165 14.27 -19.00 12.30
C GLU A 165 14.01 -17.52 11.94
N VAL A 166 14.71 -17.00 10.92
CA VAL A 166 14.59 -15.61 10.46
C VAL A 166 14.47 -15.60 8.95
N ALA A 167 13.41 -15.01 8.43
CA ALA A 167 13.23 -14.83 6.98
C ALA A 167 14.23 -13.80 6.45
N LYS A 168 14.92 -14.13 5.36
CA LYS A 168 15.84 -13.25 4.64
C LYS A 168 15.24 -12.89 3.27
N ASP A 169 15.95 -12.02 2.56
CA ASP A 169 15.66 -11.59 1.19
C ASP A 169 15.45 -12.78 0.23
N ARG A 170 16.18 -13.88 0.42
CA ARG A 170 15.99 -15.11 -0.35
C ARG A 170 14.60 -15.72 -0.17
N GLU A 171 14.06 -15.75 1.04
CA GLU A 171 12.71 -16.27 1.29
C GLU A 171 11.64 -15.35 0.68
N VAL A 172 11.89 -14.03 0.64
CA VAL A 172 11.06 -13.06 -0.10
C VAL A 172 11.06 -13.35 -1.58
N TYR A 173 12.25 -13.48 -2.19
CA TYR A 173 12.37 -13.80 -3.61
C TYR A 173 11.61 -15.08 -3.97
N ILE A 174 11.80 -16.16 -3.19
CA ILE A 174 11.12 -17.44 -3.41
C ILE A 174 9.60 -17.29 -3.27
N ALA A 175 9.13 -16.58 -2.24
CA ALA A 175 7.71 -16.33 -2.02
C ALA A 175 7.07 -15.62 -3.22
N LEU A 176 7.74 -14.63 -3.80
CA LEU A 176 7.22 -13.87 -4.94
C LEU A 176 7.19 -14.69 -6.24
N ILE A 177 8.18 -15.55 -6.48
CA ILE A 177 8.23 -16.33 -7.73
C ILE A 177 7.39 -17.63 -7.71
N GLU A 178 7.16 -18.23 -6.54
CA GLU A 178 6.43 -19.50 -6.43
C GLU A 178 4.91 -19.32 -6.34
N ASP A 179 4.43 -18.18 -5.87
CA ASP A 179 3.00 -17.96 -5.66
C ASP A 179 2.31 -17.36 -6.90
N ALA A 180 1.39 -18.12 -7.48
CA ALA A 180 0.69 -17.73 -8.71
C ALA A 180 -0.22 -16.50 -8.54
N GLN A 181 -0.58 -16.11 -7.31
CA GLN A 181 -1.41 -14.92 -7.09
C GLN A 181 -0.59 -13.63 -7.11
N ILE A 182 0.68 -13.69 -6.69
CA ILE A 182 1.58 -12.53 -6.59
C ILE A 182 2.55 -12.43 -7.77
N TYR A 183 2.90 -13.56 -8.40
CA TYR A 183 3.81 -13.63 -9.54
C TYR A 183 3.51 -12.62 -10.67
N PRO A 184 2.25 -12.28 -11.01
CA PRO A 184 1.98 -11.27 -12.03
C PRO A 184 2.54 -9.87 -11.73
N LEU A 185 2.93 -9.59 -10.49
CA LEU A 185 3.54 -8.32 -10.06
C LEU A 185 5.08 -8.31 -10.16
N PHE A 186 5.70 -9.46 -10.42
CA PHE A 186 7.17 -9.66 -10.42
C PHE A 186 7.68 -9.95 -11.83
#